data_AF-A0A353WUK5-F1
#
_entry.id   AF-A0A353WUK5-F1
#
_cell.length_a   1.000
_cell.length_b   1.000
_cell.length_c   1.000
_cell.angle_alpha   90.00
_cell.angle_beta   90.00
_cell.angle_gamma   90.00
#
_symmetry.space_group_name_H-M   'P 1'
#
loop_
_entity.id
_entity.type
_entity.pdbx_description
1 polymer ?
#
loop_
_entity_poly.entity_id
_entity_poly.type
_entity_poly.pdbx_seq_one_letter_code
_entity_poly.pdbx_strand_id
1 'polypeptide(L)'
;QCAKLEYFINRVEKIVQKYGKQMIGWDEIANADLDSNSVAQFWWHTENIETAISKGMKTILSPANKTYLDMKYDSTTQIGYNWAGYIPVDSAYNWRPESYAPTENILGIDAPLWSETMNTTDELEYLAFPRLIGYAELGWTIQENRIWSDYKRRLALQAKFLEQMEVNYYRSPLIDWVQ
;
A
#
# COMPACT_ATOMS: atom_id res chain seq x y z
N GLN A 1 20.37 -20.24 3.19
CA GLN A 1 19.90 -19.35 2.10
C GLN A 1 20.09 -17.87 2.45
N CYS A 2 19.82 -17.44 3.70
CA CYS A 2 19.94 -16.04 4.13
C CYS A 2 21.29 -15.36 3.85
N ALA A 3 22.43 -16.03 4.10
CA ALA A 3 23.76 -15.42 3.89
C ALA A 3 24.06 -15.01 2.43
N LYS A 4 23.42 -15.65 1.44
CA LYS A 4 23.61 -15.28 0.01
C LYS A 4 22.79 -14.05 -0.36
N LEU A 5 21.58 -13.91 0.20
CA LEU A 5 20.70 -12.79 -0.04
C LEU A 5 21.26 -11.52 0.60
N GLU A 6 21.69 -11.61 1.85
CA GLU A 6 22.36 -10.51 2.57
C GLU A 6 23.60 -10.02 1.82
N TYR A 7 24.51 -10.92 1.43
CA TYR A 7 25.70 -10.56 0.64
C TYR A 7 25.34 -9.83 -0.65
N PHE A 8 24.30 -10.30 -1.35
CA PHE A 8 23.82 -9.68 -2.58
C PHE A 8 23.29 -8.27 -2.32
N ILE A 9 22.40 -8.12 -1.34
CA ILE A 9 21.77 -6.85 -0.97
C ILE A 9 22.84 -5.81 -0.58
N ASN A 10 23.78 -6.16 0.29
CA ASN A 10 24.86 -5.27 0.72
C ASN A 10 25.77 -4.82 -0.44
N ARG A 11 25.97 -5.70 -1.44
CA ARG A 11 26.75 -5.35 -2.63
C ARG A 11 25.98 -4.42 -3.56
N VAL A 12 24.68 -4.61 -3.71
CA VAL A 12 23.82 -3.80 -4.59
C VAL A 12 23.59 -2.41 -4.01
N GLU A 13 23.40 -2.27 -2.69
CA GLU A 13 23.28 -0.96 -2.04
C GLU A 13 24.44 -0.02 -2.40
N LYS A 14 25.68 -0.53 -2.33
CA LYS A 14 26.88 0.24 -2.69
C LYS A 14 26.87 0.72 -4.15
N ILE A 15 26.23 -0.02 -5.05
CA ILE A 15 26.08 0.38 -6.46
C ILE A 15 25.08 1.55 -6.54
N VAL A 16 23.95 1.46 -5.85
CA VAL A 16 22.93 2.53 -5.80
C VAL A 16 23.54 3.82 -5.23
N GLN A 17 24.25 3.71 -4.10
CA GLN A 17 24.94 4.83 -3.47
C GLN A 17 26.04 5.43 -4.35
N LYS A 18 26.80 4.60 -5.09
CA LYS A 18 27.83 5.07 -6.04
C LYS A 18 27.26 6.04 -7.10
N TYR A 19 25.98 5.90 -7.47
CA TYR A 19 25.30 6.78 -8.40
C TYR A 19 24.51 7.91 -7.71
N GLY A 20 24.73 8.15 -6.42
CA GLY A 20 24.09 9.21 -5.66
C GLY A 20 22.58 9.01 -5.48
N LYS A 21 22.13 7.75 -5.47
CA LYS A 21 20.73 7.39 -5.25
C LYS A 21 20.54 6.74 -3.88
N GLN A 22 19.32 6.82 -3.37
CA GLN A 22 18.89 6.16 -2.14
C GLN A 22 18.27 4.81 -2.50
N MET A 23 18.66 3.74 -1.80
CA MET A 23 18.08 2.42 -2.02
C MET A 23 16.72 2.34 -1.33
N ILE A 24 15.73 1.84 -2.06
CA ILE A 24 14.42 1.42 -1.54
C ILE A 24 14.23 -0.04 -1.93
N GLY A 25 13.72 -0.85 -1.02
CA GLY A 25 13.37 -2.24 -1.29
C GLY A 25 12.32 -2.75 -0.33
N TRP A 26 11.72 -3.89 -0.65
CA TRP A 26 10.78 -4.59 0.22
C TRP A 26 11.39 -4.91 1.58
N ASP A 27 10.55 -5.08 2.60
CA ASP A 27 10.97 -5.14 4.01
C ASP A 27 12.06 -6.17 4.32
N GLU A 28 12.24 -7.21 3.51
CA GLU A 28 13.30 -8.20 3.66
C GLU A 28 14.70 -7.58 3.61
N ILE A 29 14.87 -6.42 2.95
CA ILE A 29 16.17 -5.72 2.92
C ILE A 29 16.62 -5.33 4.33
N ALA A 30 15.70 -5.16 5.27
CA ALA A 30 16.01 -4.84 6.66
C ALA A 30 16.85 -5.93 7.34
N ASN A 31 16.81 -7.17 6.85
CA ASN A 31 17.62 -8.27 7.38
C ASN A 31 19.08 -8.23 6.91
N ALA A 32 19.43 -7.36 5.96
CA ALA A 32 20.79 -7.19 5.49
C ALA A 32 21.52 -6.09 6.27
N ASP A 33 22.85 -6.04 6.16
CA ASP A 33 23.70 -5.03 6.81
C ASP A 33 23.78 -3.78 5.93
N LEU A 34 22.70 -2.99 5.98
CA LEU A 34 22.47 -1.79 5.18
C LEU A 34 22.70 -0.51 5.99
N ASP A 35 23.06 0.56 5.30
CA ASP A 35 23.10 1.90 5.86
C ASP A 35 21.69 2.37 6.24
N SER A 36 21.55 3.16 7.32
CA SER A 36 20.25 3.69 7.77
C SER A 36 19.62 4.66 6.77
N ASN A 37 20.39 5.14 5.79
CA ASN A 37 19.89 5.89 4.65
C ASN A 37 19.05 5.04 3.68
N SER A 38 19.11 3.70 3.72
CA SER A 38 18.23 2.84 2.94
C SER A 38 16.79 2.84 3.49
N VAL A 39 15.79 2.68 2.62
CA VAL A 39 14.36 2.69 2.98
C VAL A 39 13.74 1.32 2.78
N ALA A 40 13.07 0.80 3.81
CA ALA A 40 12.34 -0.47 3.74
C ALA A 40 10.84 -0.22 3.46
N GLN A 41 10.29 -0.89 2.45
CA GLN A 41 8.87 -0.88 2.16
C GLN A 41 8.19 -2.09 2.81
N PHE A 42 7.44 -1.83 3.89
CA PHE A 42 6.73 -2.84 4.67
C PHE A 42 5.52 -3.38 3.93
N TRP A 43 5.47 -4.70 3.75
CA TRP A 43 4.34 -5.37 3.12
C TRP A 43 3.78 -6.54 3.91
N TRP A 44 4.56 -7.20 4.79
CA TRP A 44 4.06 -8.39 5.48
C TRP A 44 4.63 -8.64 6.89
N HIS A 45 5.93 -8.89 7.02
CA HIS A 45 6.52 -9.44 8.25
C HIS A 45 6.86 -8.36 9.28
N THR A 46 6.17 -8.36 10.42
CA THR A 46 6.34 -7.34 11.48
C THR A 46 7.78 -7.30 12.02
N GLU A 47 8.47 -8.44 12.03
CA GLU A 47 9.87 -8.51 12.45
C GLU A 47 10.79 -7.69 11.55
N ASN A 48 10.48 -7.60 10.25
CA ASN A 48 11.28 -6.85 9.29
C ASN A 48 11.16 -5.34 9.52
N ILE A 49 9.95 -4.84 9.80
CA ILE A 49 9.75 -3.41 10.07
C ILE A 49 10.37 -3.00 11.42
N GLU A 50 10.25 -3.84 12.45
CA GLU A 50 10.94 -3.63 13.73
C GLU A 50 12.45 -3.59 13.55
N THR A 51 13.01 -4.50 12.75
CA THR A 51 14.43 -4.53 12.41
C THR A 51 14.84 -3.25 11.68
N ALA A 52 14.09 -2.80 10.68
CA ALA A 52 14.36 -1.55 9.97
C ALA A 52 14.38 -0.34 10.92
N ILE A 53 13.39 -0.23 11.81
CA ILE A 53 13.28 0.86 12.78
C ILE A 53 14.47 0.83 13.75
N SER A 54 14.85 -0.34 14.27
CA SER A 54 16.00 -0.48 15.18
C SER A 54 17.35 -0.08 14.55
N LYS A 55 17.45 -0.19 13.22
CA LYS A 55 18.59 0.30 12.42
C LYS A 55 18.50 1.78 12.07
N GLY A 56 17.44 2.48 12.49
CA GLY A 56 17.20 3.88 12.20
C GLY A 56 16.73 4.16 10.77
N MET A 57 16.33 3.13 10.03
CA MET A 57 15.82 3.28 8.66
C MET A 57 14.47 4.00 8.65
N LYS A 58 14.19 4.65 7.53
CA LYS A 58 12.84 5.12 7.20
C LYS A 58 12.05 4.02 6.50
N THR A 59 10.74 4.09 6.58
CA THR A 59 9.84 3.06 6.03
C THR A 59 8.73 3.65 5.17
N ILE A 60 8.35 2.90 4.14
CA ILE A 60 7.11 3.12 3.38
C ILE A 60 6.16 1.99 3.77
N LEU A 61 4.91 2.31 4.06
CA LEU A 61 3.94 1.29 4.46
C LEU A 61 3.03 0.90 3.30
N SER A 62 3.08 -0.37 2.91
CA SER A 62 2.13 -0.98 1.99
C SER A 62 1.73 -2.38 2.48
N PRO A 63 1.10 -2.53 3.67
CA PRO A 63 0.72 -3.85 4.18
C PRO A 63 -0.20 -4.56 3.18
N ALA A 64 0.11 -5.81 2.84
CA ALA A 64 -0.61 -6.54 1.79
C ALA A 64 -2.09 -6.78 2.13
N ASN A 65 -2.43 -6.90 3.40
CA ASN A 65 -3.81 -7.03 3.88
C ASN A 65 -4.54 -5.67 4.04
N LYS A 66 -3.92 -4.55 3.63
CA LYS A 66 -4.49 -3.21 3.73
C LYS A 66 -4.48 -2.41 2.44
N THR A 67 -3.38 -2.45 1.68
CA THR A 67 -3.09 -1.48 0.60
C THR A 67 -2.93 -2.08 -0.78
N TYR A 68 -2.79 -3.40 -0.88
CA TYR A 68 -2.63 -4.08 -2.15
C TYR A 68 -3.95 -4.04 -2.93
N LEU A 69 -3.93 -3.33 -4.05
CA LEU A 69 -5.10 -3.13 -4.91
C LEU A 69 -5.46 -4.41 -5.67
N ASP A 70 -4.53 -5.32 -5.88
CA ASP A 70 -4.80 -6.63 -6.49
C ASP A 70 -5.52 -7.60 -5.54
N MET A 71 -5.67 -7.28 -4.25
CA MET A 71 -6.49 -8.08 -3.36
C MET A 71 -7.97 -7.87 -3.64
N LYS A 72 -8.74 -8.96 -3.60
CA LYS A 72 -10.18 -8.98 -3.80
C LYS A 72 -10.91 -8.17 -2.74
N TYR A 73 -12.01 -7.54 -3.13
CA TYR A 73 -12.88 -6.81 -2.19
C TYR A 73 -13.69 -7.75 -1.31
N ASP A 74 -14.21 -8.82 -1.91
CA ASP A 74 -15.07 -9.83 -1.30
C ASP A 74 -15.03 -11.15 -2.11
N SER A 75 -15.86 -12.13 -1.72
CA SER A 75 -15.96 -13.43 -2.38
C SER A 75 -16.56 -13.39 -3.80
N THR A 76 -17.20 -12.29 -4.19
CA THR A 76 -17.82 -12.12 -5.52
C THR A 76 -16.86 -11.49 -6.53
N THR A 77 -15.74 -10.93 -6.05
CA THR A 77 -14.71 -10.34 -6.90
C THR A 77 -14.06 -11.42 -7.77
N GLN A 78 -14.09 -11.24 -9.10
CA GLN A 78 -13.66 -12.28 -10.05
C GLN A 78 -12.13 -12.28 -10.25
N ILE A 79 -11.55 -11.11 -10.49
CA ILE A 79 -10.10 -10.88 -10.66
C ILE A 79 -9.41 -10.55 -9.33
N GLY A 80 -8.08 -10.55 -9.31
CA GLY A 80 -7.28 -10.36 -8.09
C GLY A 80 -7.09 -11.63 -7.26
N TYR A 81 -6.40 -11.48 -6.13
CA TYR A 81 -6.11 -12.56 -5.18
C TYR A 81 -6.75 -12.33 -3.81
N ASN A 82 -6.73 -13.35 -2.95
CA ASN A 82 -7.22 -13.25 -1.58
C ASN A 82 -6.25 -13.90 -0.57
N TRP A 83 -4.99 -14.09 -0.95
CA TRP A 83 -3.99 -14.72 -0.09
C TRP A 83 -3.71 -13.89 1.18
N ALA A 84 -3.81 -12.56 1.09
CA ALA A 84 -3.73 -11.63 2.22
C ALA A 84 -5.11 -11.32 2.85
N GLY A 85 -6.16 -12.06 2.46
CA GLY A 85 -7.55 -11.81 2.83
C GLY A 85 -8.30 -10.93 1.82
N TYR A 86 -9.53 -10.58 2.18
CA TYR A 86 -10.34 -9.61 1.44
C TYR A 86 -10.12 -8.20 1.98
N ILE A 87 -10.06 -7.22 1.08
CA ILE A 87 -9.89 -5.81 1.43
C ILE A 87 -11.10 -5.02 0.92
N PRO A 88 -12.22 -5.04 1.67
CA PRO A 88 -13.33 -4.13 1.41
C PRO A 88 -12.90 -2.67 1.64
N VAL A 89 -13.69 -1.73 1.10
CA VAL A 89 -13.35 -0.29 1.08
C VAL A 89 -13.17 0.29 2.49
N ASP A 90 -13.91 -0.20 3.47
CA ASP A 90 -13.77 0.20 4.86
C ASP A 90 -12.47 -0.34 5.49
N SER A 91 -12.10 -1.60 5.26
CA SER A 91 -10.83 -2.16 5.73
C SER A 91 -9.62 -1.44 5.12
N ALA A 92 -9.71 -1.07 3.85
CA ALA A 92 -8.72 -0.29 3.13
C ALA A 92 -8.50 1.11 3.74
N TYR A 93 -9.56 1.72 4.29
CA TYR A 93 -9.52 3.07 4.83
C TYR A 93 -9.30 3.11 6.36
N ASN A 94 -9.89 2.17 7.10
CA ASN A 94 -9.92 2.16 8.56
C ASN A 94 -8.71 1.47 9.17
N TRP A 95 -7.55 2.12 9.05
CA TRP A 95 -6.33 1.74 9.74
C TRP A 95 -5.42 2.96 9.95
N ARG A 96 -4.34 2.77 10.70
CA ARG A 96 -3.41 3.83 11.07
C ARG A 96 -1.99 3.43 10.68
N PRO A 97 -1.28 4.18 9.82
CA PRO A 97 0.14 3.98 9.59
C PRO A 97 0.95 3.83 10.89
N GLU A 98 0.59 4.62 11.90
CA GLU A 98 1.23 4.68 13.22
C GLU A 98 1.05 3.39 14.05
N SER A 99 0.17 2.46 13.64
CA SER A 99 0.09 1.14 14.28
C SER A 99 1.22 0.20 13.87
N TYR A 100 1.98 0.52 12.82
CA TYR A 100 3.07 -0.29 12.31
C TYR A 100 4.45 0.23 12.70
N ALA A 101 4.62 1.55 12.82
CA ALA A 101 5.89 2.17 13.15
C ALA A 101 5.69 3.55 13.82
N PRO A 102 6.70 4.07 14.54
CA PRO A 102 6.70 5.46 14.99
C PRO A 102 6.57 6.42 13.81
N THR A 103 5.80 7.50 13.98
CA THR A 103 5.50 8.47 12.92
C THR A 103 6.77 9.05 12.29
N GLU A 104 7.80 9.29 13.09
CA GLU A 104 9.09 9.80 12.62
C GLU A 104 9.82 8.84 11.68
N ASN A 105 9.54 7.53 11.72
CA ASN A 105 10.13 6.54 10.83
C ASN A 105 9.32 6.34 9.54
N ILE A 106 8.07 6.80 9.48
CA ILE A 106 7.18 6.61 8.34
C ILE A 106 7.35 7.75 7.34
N LEU A 107 7.72 7.43 6.10
CA LEU A 107 7.73 8.39 4.98
C LEU A 107 6.33 8.61 4.40
N GLY A 108 5.49 7.58 4.46
CA GLY A 108 4.15 7.59 3.90
C GLY A 108 3.64 6.17 3.66
N ILE A 109 2.57 6.09 2.88
CA ILE A 109 2.02 4.81 2.42
C ILE A 109 2.20 4.66 0.91
N ASP A 110 2.12 3.43 0.44
CA ASP A 110 2.04 3.10 -0.98
C ASP A 110 0.89 2.12 -1.22
N ALA A 111 0.34 2.12 -2.44
CA ALA A 111 -0.77 1.26 -2.83
C ALA A 111 -0.39 0.44 -4.07
N PRO A 112 0.34 -0.68 -3.90
CA PRO A 112 0.78 -1.51 -5.01
C PRO A 112 -0.40 -2.15 -5.74
N LEU A 113 -0.28 -2.23 -7.07
CA LEU A 113 -1.22 -2.94 -7.93
C LEU A 113 -0.45 -3.97 -8.76
N TRP A 114 -0.46 -5.22 -8.28
CA TRP A 114 0.15 -6.34 -8.99
C TRP A 114 -0.77 -6.83 -10.12
N SER A 115 -0.18 -7.20 -11.26
CA SER A 115 -0.92 -7.34 -12.53
C SER A 115 -1.09 -8.77 -13.05
N GLU A 116 -0.89 -9.79 -12.23
CA GLU A 116 -0.91 -11.19 -12.67
C GLU A 116 -2.29 -11.67 -13.15
N THR A 117 -3.36 -11.04 -12.67
CA THR A 117 -4.76 -11.43 -12.98
C THR A 117 -5.47 -10.46 -13.92
N MET A 118 -4.78 -9.42 -14.40
CA MET A 118 -5.36 -8.36 -15.22
C MET A 118 -4.68 -8.32 -16.58
N ASN A 119 -5.49 -8.17 -17.62
CA ASN A 119 -5.04 -8.07 -19.00
C ASN A 119 -5.52 -6.79 -19.68
N THR A 120 -6.41 -6.04 -19.04
CA THR A 120 -7.05 -4.84 -19.59
C THR A 120 -7.02 -3.66 -18.61
N THR A 121 -7.15 -2.45 -19.14
CA THR A 121 -7.28 -1.24 -18.32
C THR A 121 -8.54 -1.25 -17.47
N ASP A 122 -9.67 -1.75 -17.99
CA ASP A 122 -10.93 -1.84 -17.24
C ASP A 122 -10.80 -2.71 -15.97
N GLU A 123 -10.02 -3.80 -16.04
CA GLU A 123 -9.73 -4.66 -14.89
C GLU A 123 -8.80 -3.97 -13.88
N LEU A 124 -7.80 -3.23 -14.39
CA LEU A 124 -6.90 -2.41 -13.58
C LEU A 124 -7.69 -1.36 -12.79
N GLU A 125 -8.55 -0.61 -13.47
CA GLU A 125 -9.39 0.42 -12.87
C GLU A 125 -10.35 -0.18 -11.85
N TYR A 126 -10.97 -1.32 -12.15
CA TYR A 126 -11.87 -2.01 -11.22
C TYR A 126 -11.19 -2.41 -9.90
N LEU A 127 -9.93 -2.88 -9.94
CA LEU A 127 -9.17 -3.21 -8.75
C LEU A 127 -8.59 -1.97 -8.06
N ALA A 128 -8.22 -0.93 -8.81
CA ALA A 128 -7.70 0.31 -8.26
C ALA A 128 -8.77 1.12 -7.53
N PHE A 129 -9.94 1.30 -8.15
CA PHE A 129 -11.01 2.15 -7.67
C PHE A 129 -12.14 1.35 -7.02
N PRO A 130 -12.60 1.76 -5.82
CA PRO A 130 -12.43 3.10 -5.25
C PRO A 130 -11.32 3.24 -4.20
N ARG A 131 -10.59 2.17 -3.86
CA ARG A 131 -9.63 2.17 -2.74
C ARG A 131 -8.50 3.17 -2.92
N LEU A 132 -8.02 3.39 -4.14
CA LEU A 132 -6.96 4.34 -4.46
C LEU A 132 -7.26 5.76 -3.94
N ILE A 133 -8.52 6.20 -3.99
CA ILE A 133 -8.96 7.51 -3.47
C ILE A 133 -8.75 7.57 -1.95
N GLY A 134 -9.08 6.49 -1.25
CA GLY A 134 -8.90 6.38 0.21
C GLY A 134 -7.43 6.31 0.62
N TYR A 135 -6.60 5.62 -0.16
CA TYR A 135 -5.16 5.59 0.09
C TYR A 135 -4.50 6.95 -0.11
N ALA A 136 -4.92 7.71 -1.14
CA ALA A 136 -4.46 9.09 -1.29
C ALA A 136 -4.80 9.96 -0.05
N GLU A 137 -6.00 9.79 0.51
CA GLU A 137 -6.39 10.48 1.74
C GLU A 137 -5.61 10.01 2.98
N LEU A 138 -5.31 8.71 3.09
CA LEU A 138 -4.48 8.17 4.16
C LEU A 138 -3.05 8.73 4.14
N GLY A 139 -2.47 8.96 2.95
CA GLY A 139 -1.15 9.58 2.81
C GLY A 139 -1.14 11.10 3.01
N TRP A 140 -2.28 11.78 2.89
CA TRP A 140 -2.37 13.25 2.87
C TRP A 140 -3.00 13.85 4.13
N THR A 141 -4.08 13.25 4.63
CA THR A 141 -4.94 13.81 5.68
C THR A 141 -4.53 13.28 7.05
N ILE A 142 -4.38 14.18 8.01
CA ILE A 142 -4.07 13.83 9.40
C ILE A 142 -5.15 12.92 10.02
N GLN A 143 -4.74 12.04 10.93
CA GLN A 143 -5.59 10.98 11.47
C GLN A 143 -6.89 11.50 12.11
N GLU A 144 -6.88 12.68 12.73
CA GLU A 144 -8.02 13.27 13.42
C GLU A 144 -9.17 13.59 12.45
N ASN A 145 -8.85 13.87 11.19
CA ASN A 145 -9.81 14.20 10.14
C ASN A 145 -10.23 12.98 9.31
N ARG A 146 -9.59 11.82 9.50
CA ARG A 146 -9.91 10.58 8.77
C ARG A 146 -11.08 9.85 9.43
N ILE A 147 -12.29 10.31 9.13
CA ILE A 147 -13.54 9.78 9.70
C ILE A 147 -14.30 8.99 8.64
N TRP A 148 -14.50 7.68 8.86
CA TRP A 148 -15.15 6.78 7.90
C TRP A 148 -16.53 7.26 7.42
N SER A 149 -17.38 7.69 8.34
CA SER A 149 -18.75 8.13 8.02
C SER A 149 -18.78 9.37 7.11
N ASP A 150 -17.81 10.28 7.26
CA ASP A 150 -17.63 11.42 6.38
C ASP A 150 -16.99 11.02 5.05
N TYR A 151 -15.94 10.21 5.11
CA TYR A 151 -15.22 9.71 3.93
C TYR A 151 -16.15 8.97 2.98
N LYS A 152 -16.96 8.01 3.46
CA LYS A 152 -17.85 7.24 2.57
C LYS A 152 -18.85 8.14 1.83
N ARG A 153 -19.29 9.24 2.43
CA ARG A 153 -20.15 10.24 1.80
C ARG A 153 -19.41 11.02 0.72
N ARG A 154 -18.18 11.46 0.99
CA ARG A 154 -17.35 12.15 -0.02
C ARG A 154 -16.95 11.23 -1.17
N LEU A 155 -16.66 9.96 -0.87
CA LEU A 155 -16.35 8.94 -1.86
C LEU A 155 -17.56 8.67 -2.77
N ALA A 156 -18.77 8.60 -2.21
CA ALA A 156 -19.99 8.43 -3.01
C ALA A 156 -20.16 9.54 -4.06
N LEU A 157 -19.75 10.77 -3.75
CA LEU A 157 -19.77 11.89 -4.69
C LEU A 157 -18.74 11.79 -5.82
N GLN A 158 -17.72 10.93 -5.67
CA GLN A 158 -16.72 10.69 -6.72
C GLN A 158 -17.27 9.85 -7.87
N ALA A 159 -18.37 9.11 -7.68
CA ALA A 159 -19.01 8.31 -8.73
C ALA A 159 -19.27 9.13 -10.00
N LYS A 160 -19.82 10.35 -9.84
CA LYS A 160 -20.08 11.25 -10.96
C LYS A 160 -18.82 11.55 -11.78
N PHE A 161 -17.68 11.76 -11.13
CA PHE A 161 -16.42 12.05 -11.82
C PHE A 161 -15.85 10.80 -12.48
N LEU A 162 -15.85 9.66 -11.79
CA LEU A 162 -15.40 8.39 -12.34
C LEU A 162 -16.22 8.00 -13.58
N GLU A 163 -17.55 8.13 -13.52
CA GLU A 163 -18.45 7.86 -14.64
C GLU A 163 -18.23 8.83 -15.81
N GLN A 164 -18.06 10.13 -15.55
CA GLN A 164 -17.76 11.12 -16.59
C GLN A 164 -16.40 10.89 -17.26
N MET A 165 -15.46 10.31 -16.53
CA MET A 165 -14.14 9.94 -17.04
C MET A 165 -14.09 8.53 -17.62
N GLU A 166 -15.22 7.82 -17.63
CA GLU A 166 -15.33 6.42 -18.09
C GLU A 166 -14.40 5.46 -17.33
N VAL A 167 -14.08 5.75 -16.07
CA VAL A 167 -13.24 4.90 -15.21
C VAL A 167 -14.08 3.78 -14.61
N ASN A 168 -13.69 2.53 -14.84
CA ASN A 168 -14.33 1.38 -14.22
C ASN A 168 -13.98 1.32 -12.72
N TYR A 169 -14.94 0.94 -11.87
CA TYR A 169 -14.69 0.84 -10.42
C TYR A 169 -15.63 -0.15 -9.74
N TYR A 170 -15.17 -0.75 -8.65
CA TYR A 170 -16.01 -1.61 -7.83
C TYR A 170 -17.03 -0.79 -7.04
N ARG A 171 -18.31 -0.98 -7.37
CA ARG A 171 -19.44 -0.39 -6.63
C ARG A 171 -19.67 -1.12 -5.31
N SER A 172 -18.82 -0.83 -4.33
CA SER A 172 -18.92 -1.43 -3.00
C SER A 172 -20.30 -1.21 -2.36
N PRO A 173 -20.90 -2.23 -1.75
CA PRO A 173 -22.19 -2.11 -1.04
C PRO A 173 -22.08 -1.29 0.26
N LEU A 174 -20.86 -0.94 0.69
CA LEU A 174 -20.61 -0.12 1.88
C LEU A 174 -20.79 1.38 1.62
N ILE A 175 -20.89 1.77 0.35
CA ILE A 175 -20.96 3.15 -0.09
C ILE A 175 -22.35 3.43 -0.67
N ASP A 176 -22.98 4.48 -0.17
CA ASP A 176 -24.29 4.95 -0.63
C ASP A 176 -24.10 5.80 -1.91
N TRP A 177 -23.77 5.14 -3.03
CA TRP A 177 -23.43 5.80 -4.30
C TRP A 177 -24.53 6.75 -4.78
N VAL A 178 -24.16 7.99 -5.09
CA VAL A 178 -25.06 9.00 -5.64
C VAL A 178 -25.09 8.86 -7.16
N GLN A 179 -26.29 8.79 -7.74
CA GLN A 179 -26.52 8.87 -9.19
C GLN A 179 -26.58 10.33 -9.65
#